data_AF-I3DEH1-F1
#
_entry.id   AF-I3DEH1-F1
#
_cell.length_a   1.000
_cell.length_b   1.000
_cell.length_c   1.000
_cell.angle_alpha   90.00
_cell.angle_beta   90.00
_cell.angle_gamma   90.00
#
_symmetry.space_group_name_H-M   'P 1'
#
loop_
_entity.id
_entity.type
_entity.pdbx_description
1 polymer ?
#
loop_
_entity_poly.entity_id
_entity_poly.type
_entity_poly.pdbx_seq_one_letter_code
_entity_poly.pdbx_strand_id
1 'polypeptide(L)' 'MLLFCDEQYVSKVALADLLGMSVSALGRHISALVDEGVLLPAFPQQATHKDQAYIAKLK' A
#
# COMPACT_ATOMS: atom_id res chain seq x y z
N MET A 1 4.50 14.19 -7.91
CA MET A 1 4.71 14.34 -6.45
C MET A 1 3.55 13.60 -5.80
N LEU A 2 3.75 12.35 -5.42
CA LEU A 2 2.71 11.53 -4.80
C LEU A 2 2.62 11.94 -3.32
N LEU A 3 1.85 12.99 -3.03
CA LEU A 3 1.33 13.26 -1.68
C LEU A 3 0.30 12.15 -1.37
N PHE A 4 0.78 10.92 -1.14
CA PHE A 4 -0.06 9.87 -0.59
C PHE A 4 -0.41 10.28 0.82
N CYS A 5 -1.69 10.63 1.04
CA CYS A 5 -2.36 10.68 2.34
C CYS A 5 -1.39 10.69 3.53
N ASP A 6 -0.78 11.86 3.76
CA ASP A 6 0.21 12.06 4.83
C ASP A 6 -0.34 11.45 6.13
N GLU A 7 0.38 10.46 6.67
CA GLU A 7 0.08 9.80 7.95
C GLU A 7 -1.15 8.88 8.01
N GLN A 8 -1.78 8.51 6.89
CA GLN A 8 -2.96 7.63 6.91
C GLN A 8 -2.75 6.27 6.22
N TYR A 9 -3.27 5.23 6.86
CA TYR A 9 -3.38 3.91 6.24
C TYR A 9 -4.47 3.91 5.17
N VAL A 10 -4.11 3.42 3.99
CA VAL A 10 -4.99 3.36 2.82
C VAL A 10 -5.26 1.91 2.46
N SER A 11 -6.53 1.56 2.22
CA SER A 11 -6.87 0.20 1.79
C SER A 11 -6.23 -0.11 0.43
N LYS A 12 -6.04 -1.40 0.14
CA LYS A 12 -5.48 -1.84 -1.16
C LYS A 12 -6.28 -1.33 -2.36
N VAL A 13 -7.61 -1.20 -2.22
CA VAL A 13 -8.49 -0.70 -3.29
C VAL A 13 -8.21 0.78 -3.54
N ALA A 14 -8.30 1.60 -2.49
CA ALA A 14 -8.04 3.03 -2.61
C ALA A 14 -6.60 3.34 -3.05
N LEU A 15 -5.62 2.54 -2.61
CA LEU A 15 -4.23 2.67 -3.07
C LEU A 15 -4.10 2.39 -4.58
N ALA A 16 -4.82 1.39 -5.10
CA ALA A 16 -4.83 1.09 -6.53
C ALA A 16 -5.45 2.23 -7.33
N ASP A 17 -6.55 2.79 -6.84
CA ASP A 17 -7.23 3.95 -7.45
C ASP A 17 -6.30 5.18 -7.50
N LEU A 18 -5.61 5.48 -6.38
CA LEU A 18 -4.64 6.58 -6.31
C LEU A 18 -3.45 6.40 -7.26
N LEU A 19 -3.03 5.15 -7.49
CA LEU A 19 -1.96 4.80 -8.43
C LEU A 19 -2.43 4.69 -9.88
N GLY A 20 -3.74 4.86 -10.15
CA GLY A 20 -4.30 4.72 -11.49
C GLY A 20 -4.13 3.32 -12.08
N MET A 21 -4.13 2.28 -11.24
CA MET A 21 -3.93 0.89 -11.65
C MET A 21 -5.00 -0.04 -11.06
N SER A 22 -5.16 -1.23 -11.64
CA SER A 22 -6.09 -2.22 -11.08
C SER A 22 -5.56 -2.82 -9.78
N VAL A 23 -6.48 -3.24 -8.90
CA VAL A 23 -6.14 -3.93 -7.64
C VAL A 23 -5.29 -5.19 -7.87
N SER A 24 -5.55 -5.91 -8.96
CA SER A 24 -4.77 -7.09 -9.37
C SER A 24 -3.36 -6.71 -9.82
N ALA A 25 -3.20 -5.59 -10.54
CA ALA A 25 -1.88 -5.08 -10.91
C ALA A 25 -1.10 -4.65 -9.67
N LEU A 26 -1.71 -3.85 -8.79
CA LEU A 26 -1.11 -3.48 -7.50
C LEU A 26 -0.70 -4.71 -6.69
N GLY A 27 -1.56 -5.73 -6.63
CA GLY A 27 -1.27 -6.98 -5.91
C GLY A 27 0.01 -7.70 -6.35
N ARG A 28 0.45 -7.55 -7.61
CA ARG A 28 1.70 -8.13 -8.11
C ARG A 28 2.94 -7.33 -7.69
N HIS A 29 2.78 -6.04 -7.41
CA HIS A 29 3.88 -5.13 -7.09
C HIS A 29 3.94 -4.75 -5.60
N ILE A 30 2.86 -4.98 -4.85
CA ILE A 30 2.74 -4.49 -3.47
C ILE A 30 3.78 -5.09 -2.53
N SER A 31 4.14 -6.36 -2.71
CA SER A 31 5.22 -7.00 -1.94
C SER A 31 6.56 -6.31 -2.18
N ALA A 32 6.90 -6.02 -3.45
CA ALA A 32 8.14 -5.31 -3.78
C ALA A 32 8.17 -3.90 -3.16
N LEU A 33 7.05 -3.16 -3.21
CA LEU A 33 6.96 -1.84 -2.58
C LEU A 33 7.12 -1.89 -1.05
N VAL A 34 6.66 -2.96 -0.41
CA VAL A 34 6.87 -3.18 1.03
C VAL A 34 8.32 -3.57 1.32
N ASP A 35 8.92 -4.47 0.53
CA ASP A 35 10.30 -4.93 0.69
C ASP A 35 11.31 -3.80 0.46
N GLU A 36 11.02 -2.89 -0.48
CA GLU A 36 11.80 -1.68 -0.74
C GLU A 36 11.58 -0.58 0.33
N GLY A 37 10.65 -0.79 1.25
CA GLY A 37 10.32 0.15 2.32
C GLY A 37 9.58 1.41 1.84
N VAL A 38 9.00 1.38 0.63
CA VAL A 38 8.15 2.45 0.09
C VAL A 38 6.79 2.45 0.76
N LEU A 39 6.24 1.27 1.04
CA LEU A 39 4.98 1.08 1.76
C LEU A 39 5.22 0.36 3.09
N LEU A 40 4.49 0.75 4.12
CA LEU A 40 4.42 0.04 5.39
C LEU A 40 3.04 -0.60 5.54
N PRO A 41 2.95 -1.93 5.72
CA PRO A 41 1.69 -2.62 5.98
C PRO A 41 1.19 -2.35 7.40
N ALA A 42 -0.13 -2.19 7.56
CA ALA A 42 -0.79 -2.06 8.86
C ALA A 42 -0.65 -3.33 9.71
N PHE A 43 -0.70 -4.52 9.07
CA PHE A 43 -0.52 -5.81 9.72
C PHE A 43 0.68 -6.56 9.12
N PRO A 44 1.93 -6.20 9.49
CA PRO A 44 3.14 -6.77 8.89
C PRO A 44 3.28 -8.28 9.08
N GLN A 45 2.70 -8.84 10.15
CA GLN A 45 2.74 -10.27 10.44
C GLN A 45 1.65 -11.07 9.70
N GLN A 46 0.69 -10.39 9.06
CA GLN A 46 -0.49 -11.02 8.44
C GLN A 46 -0.78 -10.38 7.08
N ALA A 47 0.01 -10.72 6.06
CA ALA A 47 -0.11 -10.13 4.72
C ALA A 47 -1.51 -10.29 4.08
N THR A 48 -2.24 -11.34 4.46
CA THR A 48 -3.60 -11.62 3.98
C THR A 48 -4.70 -11.17 4.96
N HIS A 49 -4.39 -10.29 5.92
CA HIS A 49 -5.38 -9.74 6.82
C HIS A 49 -6.51 -9.07 6.02
N LYS A 50 -7.77 -9.34 6.39
CA LYS A 50 -8.94 -8.84 5.65
C LYS A 50 -8.99 -7.31 5.58
N ASP A 51 -8.48 -6.64 6.62
CA ASP A 51 -8.45 -5.19 6.74
C ASP A 51 -7.06 -4.62 6.42
N GLN A 52 -6.27 -5.34 5.61
CA GLN A 52 -4.92 -4.92 5.26
C GLN A 52 -4.92 -3.55 4.56
N ALA A 53 -4.11 -2.65 5.09
CA ALA A 53 -3.92 -1.31 4.59
C ALA A 53 -2.42 -0.97 4.55
N TYR A 54 -2.08 0.09 3.81
CA TYR A 54 -0.71 0.48 3.54
C TYR A 54 -0.58 1.99 3.71
N ILE A 55 0.54 2.42 4.30
CA ILE A 55 0.92 3.82 4.39
C ILE A 55 2.22 4.02 3.62
N ALA A 56 2.35 5.15 2.91
CA ALA A 56 3.60 5.52 2.27
C ALA A 56 4.62 5.93 3.33
N LYS A 57 5.83 5.38 3.28
CA LYS A 57 6.94 5.85 4.10
C LYS A 57 7.50 7.11 3.44
N LEU A 58 7.08 8.28 3.92
CA LEU A 58 7.73 9.53 3.54
C LEU A 58 9.17 9.50 4.08
N LYS A 59 10.13 9.81 3.19
CA LYS A 59 11.53 9.99 3.54
C LYS A 59 11.75 11.37 4.14
#